data_AF-A0A0G1F106-F1
#
_entry.id   AF-A0A0G1F106-F1
#
_cell.length_a   1.000
_cell.length_b   1.000
_cell.length_c   1.000
_cell.angle_alpha   90.00
_cell.angle_beta   90.00
_cell.angle_gamma   90.00
#
_symmetry.space_group_name_H-M   'P 1'
#
loop_
_entity.id
_entity.type
_entity.pdbx_description
1 polymer ?
#
loop_
_entity_poly.entity_id
_entity_poly.type
_entity_poly.pdbx_seq_one_letter_code
_entity_poly.pdbx_strand_id
1 'polypeptide(L)' 'MQLKEFDWNKGNINKNLVKHKVDFRETEEIFFNRPVKFYLDKLHS' A
#
# COMPACT_ATOMS: atom_id res chain seq x y z
N MET A 1 9.67 -20.96 3.28
CA MET A 1 8.58 -20.08 2.84
C MET A 1 8.95 -18.68 3.30
N GLN A 2 9.16 -17.74 2.38
CA GLN A 2 9.62 -16.38 2.71
C GLN A 2 8.39 -15.47 2.71
N LEU A 3 8.03 -14.93 3.87
CA LEU A 3 6.93 -13.98 4.01
C LEU A 3 7.37 -12.67 3.33
N LYS A 4 6.65 -12.24 2.29
CA LYS A 4 6.87 -10.94 1.66
C LYS A 4 5.96 -9.94 2.35
N GLU A 5 6.49 -9.26 3.35
CA GLU A 5 5.81 -8.20 4.08
C GLU A 5 6.67 -6.95 4.06
N PHE A 6 6.05 -5.80 4.31
CA PHE A 6 6.74 -4.55 4.51
C PHE A 6 7.31 -4.48 5.94
N ASP A 7 8.51 -3.92 6.08
CA ASP A 7 9.15 -3.69 7.38
C ASP A 7 8.59 -2.42 8.03
N TRP A 8 7.41 -2.55 8.65
CA TRP A 8 6.80 -1.47 9.42
C TRP A 8 7.51 -1.27 10.75
N ASN A 9 7.75 0.00 11.09
CA ASN A 9 8.32 0.41 12.35
C ASN A 9 7.39 1.36 13.10
N LYS A 10 7.73 1.65 14.36
CA LYS A 10 6.96 2.55 15.24
C LYS A 10 6.73 3.95 14.64
N GLY A 11 7.63 4.40 13.76
CA GLY A 11 7.55 5.72 13.13
C GLY A 11 6.67 5.78 11.88
N ASN A 12 6.24 4.65 11.31
CA ASN A 12 5.45 4.63 10.07
C ASN A 12 4.15 3.80 10.13
N ILE A 13 4.02 2.87 11.08
CA ILE A 13 2.87 1.95 11.18
C ILE A 13 1.50 2.64 11.24
N ASN A 14 1.42 3.84 11.84
CA ASN A 14 0.16 4.59 11.99
C ASN A 14 -0.03 5.70 10.95
N LYS A 15 0.92 5.93 10.03
CA LYS A 15 0.86 7.08 9.10
C LYS A 15 -0.35 6.99 8.17
N ASN A 16 -0.63 5.81 7.65
CA ASN A 16 -1.75 5.59 6.74
C ASN A 16 -3.09 5.72 7.47
N LEU A 17 -3.16 5.23 8.71
CA LEU A 17 -4.35 5.35 9.54
C LEU A 17 -4.68 6.82 9.84
N VAL A 18 -3.68 7.62 10.23
CA VAL A 18 -3.88 9.05 10.54
C VAL A 18 -4.29 9.86 9.30
N LYS A 19 -3.67 9.60 8.15
CA LYS A 19 -3.89 10.41 6.93
C LYS A 19 -5.11 9.98 6.12
N HIS A 20 -5.36 8.68 6.05
CA HIS A 20 -6.29 8.08 5.09
C HIS A 20 -7.34 7.19 5.75
N LYS A 21 -7.27 6.97 7.08
CA LYS A 21 -8.13 6.03 7.81
C LYS A 21 -8.05 4.60 7.29
N VAL A 22 -6.86 4.21 6.81
CA VAL A 22 -6.56 2.87 6.30
C VAL A 22 -5.46 2.24 7.14
N ASP A 23 -5.66 1.01 7.59
CA ASP A 23 -4.67 0.27 8.37
C ASP A 23 -3.44 -0.08 7.52
N PHE A 24 -2.25 -0.16 8.13
CA PHE A 24 -1.01 -0.47 7.42
C PHE A 24 -1.09 -1.82 6.70
N ARG A 25 -1.81 -2.80 7.25
CA ARG A 25 -2.03 -4.12 6.63
C ARG A 25 -2.84 -4.00 5.34
N GLU A 26 -3.91 -3.22 5.34
CA GLU A 26 -4.73 -2.95 4.14
C GLU A 26 -3.90 -2.24 3.07
N THR A 27 -2.97 -1.36 3.47
CA THR A 27 -2.08 -0.70 2.51
C THR A 27 -1.07 -1.63 1.85
N GLU A 28 -0.77 -2.78 2.43
CA GLU A 28 0.08 -3.80 1.80
C GLU A 28 -0.69 -4.59 0.73
N GLU A 29 -1.99 -4.82 0.94
CA GLU A 29 -2.82 -5.63 0.04
C GLU A 29 -2.83 -5.08 -1.39
N ILE A 30 -2.77 -3.75 -1.57
CA ILE A 30 -2.72 -3.13 -2.91
C ILE A 30 -1.51 -3.59 -3.74
N PHE A 31 -0.39 -3.94 -3.09
CA PHE A 31 0.84 -4.38 -3.76
C PHE A 31 0.83 -5.88 -4.10
N PHE A 32 -0.01 -6.66 -3.42
CA PHE A 32 -0.18 -8.09 -3.69
C PHE A 32 -1.41 -8.39 -4.54
N ASN A 33 -2.34 -7.44 -4.66
CA ASN A 33 -3.55 -7.58 -5.45
C ASN A 33 -3.21 -7.81 -6.93
N ARG A 34 -3.58 -8.99 -7.44
CA ARG A 34 -3.47 -9.35 -8.85
C ARG A 34 -4.86 -9.77 -9.36
N PRO A 35 -5.29 -9.30 -10.54
CA PRO A 35 -4.55 -8.47 -11.51
C PRO A 35 -4.49 -6.98 -11.13
N VAL A 36 -3.34 -6.35 -11.38
CA VAL A 36 -3.17 -4.90 -11.20
C VAL A 36 -3.93 -4.17 -12.30
N LYS A 37 -4.83 -3.26 -11.93
CA LYS A 37 -5.56 -2.40 -12.88
C LYS A 37 -4.73 -1.14 -13.16
N PHE A 38 -4.18 -1.05 -14.37
CA PHE A 38 -3.55 0.16 -14.86
C PHE A 38 -4.58 1.02 -15.59
N TYR A 39 -4.65 2.29 -15.23
CA TYR A 39 -5.44 3.29 -15.96
C TYR A 39 -4.48 4.14 -16.78
N LEU A 40 -4.85 4.43 -18.03
CA LEU A 40 -4.06 5.31 -18.88
C LEU A 40 -4.08 6.72 -18.28
N ASP A 41 -2.92 7.20 -17.85
CA ASP A 41 -2.75 8.59 -17.43
C ASP A 41 -2.63 9.47 -18.67
N LYS A 42 -3.73 10.13 -19.03
CA LYS A 42 -3.80 11.01 -20.20
C LYS A 42 -3.29 12.43 -19.92
N LEU A 43 -3.02 12.78 -18.66
CA LEU A 43 -2.80 14.17 -18.23
C LEU A 43 -1.36 14.48 -17.81
N HIS A 44 -0.50 13.48 -17.64
CA HIS A 44 0.93 13.70 -17.36
C HIS A 44 1.75 13.41 -18.63
N SER A 45 2.23 14.47 -19.29
CA SER A 45 3.27 14.45 -20.34
C SER A 45 4.56 15.07 -19.81
#